data_AF-A0AAD5MDE2-F1
#
_entry.id   AF-A0AAD5MDE2-F1
#
_cell.length_a   1.000
_cell.length_b   1.000
_cell.length_c   1.000
_cell.angle_alpha   90.00
_cell.angle_beta   90.00
_cell.angle_gamma   90.00
#
_symmetry.space_group_name_H-M   'P 1'
#
loop_
_entity.id
_entity.type
_entity.pdbx_description
1 polymer ?
#
loop_
_entity_poly.entity_id
_entity_poly.type
_entity_poly.pdbx_seq_one_letter_code
_entity_poly.pdbx_strand_id
1 'polypeptide(L)' 'MCAAPGGKTSHIADLMKNSGVLFANDANIARCRAIIGNLHRLGVNNAIVSNLNAEEYAKVSERSRYFVM' A
#
# COMPACT_ATOMS: atom_id res chain seq x y z
N MET A 1 9.75 5.53 -4.12
CA MET A 1 8.30 5.45 -3.87
C MET A 1 8.12 4.95 -2.45
N CYS A 2 7.50 5.73 -1.58
CA CYS A 2 7.42 5.43 -0.15
C CYS A 2 6.00 5.72 0.25
N ALA A 3 5.23 4.68 0.58
CA ALA A 3 4.01 4.79 1.35
C ALA A 3 4.37 5.31 2.76
N ALA A 4 4.70 6.60 2.85
CA ALA A 4 5.04 7.26 4.11
C ALA A 4 3.93 6.97 5.13
N PRO A 5 4.31 6.71 6.39
CA PRO A 5 3.67 5.75 7.27
C PRO A 5 2.17 6.01 7.40
N GLY A 6 1.36 5.11 6.82
CA GLY A 6 -0.05 4.87 7.10
C GLY A 6 -1.04 5.95 6.69
N GLY A 7 -0.72 7.24 6.84
CA GLY A 7 -1.69 8.33 6.69
C GLY A 7 -2.19 8.48 5.25
N LYS A 8 -1.29 8.48 4.27
CA LYS A 8 -1.68 8.65 2.86
C LYS A 8 -2.39 7.41 2.32
N THR A 9 -1.83 6.23 2.60
CA THR A 9 -2.41 4.95 2.17
C THR A 9 -3.81 4.75 2.73
N SER A 10 -4.02 5.02 4.02
CA SER A 10 -5.34 4.86 4.62
C SER A 10 -6.32 5.93 4.15
N HIS A 11 -5.87 7.17 3.91
CA HIS A 11 -6.71 8.21 3.34
C HIS A 11 -7.18 7.87 1.92
N ILE A 12 -6.30 7.28 1.10
CA ILE A 12 -6.71 6.81 -0.23
C ILE A 12 -7.66 5.62 -0.14
N ALA A 13 -7.43 4.67 0.77
CA ALA A 13 -8.37 3.57 0.98
C ALA A 13 -9.77 4.05 1.39
N ASP A 14 -9.84 5.10 2.21
CA ASP A 14 -11.08 5.78 2.60
C ASP A 14 -11.76 6.49 1.43
N LEU A 15 -10.99 7.22 0.60
CA LEU A 15 -11.51 7.83 -0.63
C LEU A 15 -12.01 6.78 -1.64
N MET A 16 -11.34 5.63 -1.71
CA MET A 16 -11.75 4.48 -2.50
C MET A 16 -12.97 3.76 -1.88
N LYS A 17 -13.43 4.15 -0.68
CA LYS A 17 -14.52 3.50 0.07
C LYS A 17 -14.31 1.99 0.20
N ASN A 18 -13.07 1.56 0.46
CA ASN A 18 -12.69 0.15 0.50
C ASN A 18 -13.03 -0.64 -0.79
N SER A 19 -13.17 0.04 -1.94
CA SER A 19 -13.40 -0.59 -3.24
C SER A 19 -12.11 -0.67 -4.05
N GLY A 20 -12.05 -1.59 -5.02
CA GLY A 20 -10.84 -1.83 -5.80
C GLY A 20 -9.72 -2.47 -4.98
N VAL A 21 -8.46 -2.27 -5.41
CA VAL A 21 -7.28 -2.77 -4.71
C VAL A 21 -6.21 -1.68 -4.71
N LEU A 22 -5.74 -1.35 -3.51
CA LEU A 22 -4.66 -0.42 -3.22
C LEU A 22 -3.38 -1.21 -3.00
N PHE A 23 -2.31 -0.86 -3.71
CA PHE A 23 -1.01 -1.50 -3.56
C PHE A 23 -0.03 -0.53 -2.90
N ALA A 24 0.42 -0.86 -1.69
CA ALA A 24 1.31 -0.03 -0.89
C ALA A 24 2.67 -0.70 -0.73
N ASN A 25 3.70 -0.15 -1.36
CA ASN A 25 5.04 -0.73 -1.31
C ASN A 25 6.00 0.08 -0.45
N ASP A 26 6.78 -0.61 0.38
CA ASP A 26 7.91 -0.02 1.08
C ASP A 26 9.08 -1.01 1.15
N ALA A 27 10.27 -0.59 0.74
CA ALA A 27 11.47 -1.41 0.81
C ALA A 27 11.91 -1.71 2.26
N ASN A 28 11.41 -0.98 3.26
CA ASN A 28 11.72 -1.23 4.66
C ASN A 28 10.63 -2.07 5.36
N ILE A 29 11.02 -3.26 5.82
CA ILE A 29 10.10 -4.21 6.44
C ILE A 29 9.47 -3.70 7.75
N ALA A 30 10.18 -2.88 8.52
CA ALA A 30 9.65 -2.29 9.74
C ALA A 30 8.52 -1.30 9.42
N ARG A 31 8.63 -0.56 8.31
CA ARG A 31 7.57 0.33 7.83
C ARG A 31 6.38 -0.44 7.28
N CYS A 32 6.60 -1.54 6.56
CA CYS A 32 5.51 -2.43 6.13
C CYS A 32 4.66 -2.90 7.32
N ARG A 33 5.29 -3.32 8.42
CA ARG A 33 4.58 -3.73 9.65
C ARG A 33 3.75 -2.59 10.24
N ALA A 34 4.30 -1.38 10.28
CA ALA A 34 3.57 -0.20 10.76
C ALA A 34 2.37 0.16 9.86
N ILE A 35 2.52 0.03 8.54
CA ILE A 35 1.43 0.23 7.57
C ILE A 35 0.33 -0.81 7.81
N ILE A 36 0.68 -2.10 7.89
CA ILE A 36 -0.29 -3.19 8.16
C ILE A 36 -1.07 -2.92 9.45
N GLY A 37 -0.38 -2.57 10.54
CA GLY A 37 -1.04 -2.25 11.81
C GLY A 37 -2.00 -1.07 11.71
N ASN A 38 -1.62 -0.01 10.98
CA ASN A 38 -2.48 1.14 10.74
C ASN A 38 -3.71 0.79 9.90
N LEU A 39 -3.54 0.02 8.83
CA LEU A 39 -4.63 -0.40 7.95
C LEU A 39 -5.64 -1.27 8.72
N HIS A 40 -5.15 -2.24 9.50
CA HIS A 40 -6.00 -3.06 10.36
C HIS A 40 -6.78 -2.22 11.37
N ARG A 41 -6.12 -1.26 12.04
CA ARG A 41 -6.78 -0.38 13.02
C ARG A 41 -7.87 0.49 12.39
N LEU A 42 -7.71 0.88 11.12
CA LEU A 42 -8.65 1.73 10.38
C LEU A 42 -9.70 0.93 9.61
N GLY A 43 -9.69 -0.40 9.68
CA GLY A 43 -10.64 -1.25 8.97
C GLY A 43 -10.46 -1.24 7.46
N VAL A 44 -9.27 -0.89 6.98
CA VAL A 44 -8.94 -0.95 5.55
C VAL A 44 -8.67 -2.40 5.16
N ASN A 45 -9.45 -2.90 4.21
CA ASN A 45 -9.41 -4.29 3.76
C ASN A 45 -9.10 -4.45 2.27
N ASN A 46 -9.01 -3.34 1.52
CA ASN A 46 -8.71 -3.33 0.09
C ASN A 46 -7.23 -3.05 -0.23
N ALA A 47 -6.32 -3.21 0.73
CA ALA A 47 -4.91 -2.84 0.59
C ALA A 47 -3.96 -4.05 0.64
N ILE A 48 -3.02 -4.11 -0.30
CA ILE A 48 -1.92 -5.06 -0.36
C ILE A 48 -0.63 -4.35 0.03
N VAL A 49 0.07 -4.85 1.04
CA VAL A 49 1.35 -4.31 1.47
C VAL A 49 2.48 -5.20 0.95
N SER A 50 3.42 -4.62 0.20
CA SER A 50 4.58 -5.33 -0.33
C SER A 50 5.89 -4.73 0.15
N ASN A 51 6.92 -5.58 0.21
CA ASN A 51 8.29 -5.19 0.44
C ASN A 51 9.12 -5.55 -0.80
N LEU A 52 9.06 -4.69 -1.80
CA LEU A 52 9.77 -4.87 -3.06
C LEU A 52 10.77 -3.74 -3.25
N ASN A 53 11.92 -4.06 -3.83
CA ASN A 53 12.85 -3.04 -4.30
C ASN A 53 12.27 -2.28 -5.51
N ALA A 54 12.88 -1.17 -5.90
CA ALA A 54 12.33 -0.31 -6.96
C ALA A 54 12.20 -1.03 -8.32
N GLU A 55 13.10 -1.97 -8.59
CA GLU A 55 13.18 -2.69 -9.87
C GLU A 55 12.11 -3.79 -9.98
N GLU A 56 11.89 -4.52 -8.90
CA GLU A 56 10.78 -5.48 -8.76
C GLU A 56 9.43 -4.76 -8.77
N TYR A 57 9.36 -3.62 -8.09
CA TYR A 57 8.14 -2.82 -8.04
C TYR A 57 7.75 -2.28 -9.41
N ALA A 58 8.71 -1.81 -10.21
CA ALA A 58 8.46 -1.34 -11.58
C ALA A 58 7.75 -2.41 -12.40
N LYS A 59 8.24 -3.66 -12.35
CA LYS A 59 7.65 -4.81 -13.05
C LYS A 59 6.21 -5.12 -12.61
N VAL A 60 5.93 -4.96 -11.31
CA VAL A 60 4.59 -5.17 -10.76
C VAL A 60 3.65 -4.03 -11.14
N SER A 61 4.14 -2.79 -11.10
CA SER A 61 3.37 -1.60 -11.45
C SER A 61 2.95 -1.56 -12.92
N GLU A 62 3.82 -2.01 -13.83
CA GLU A 62 3.54 -2.06 -15.27
C GLU A 62 2.48 -3.10 -15.64
N ARG A 63 2.34 -4.15 -14.84
CA ARG A 63 1.39 -5.25 -15.09
C ARG A 63 0.03 -5.08 -14.42
N SER A 64 -0.11 -4.10 -13.54
CA SER A 64 -1.22 -4.05 -12.60
C SER A 64 -2.15 -2.87 -12.88
N ARG A 65 -3.46 -3.14 -12.95
CA ARG A 65 -4.52 -2.09 -12.91
C ARG A 65 -4.82 -1.62 -11.48
N TYR A 66 -3.88 -1.78 -10.56
CA TYR A 66 -4.05 -1.42 -9.16
C TYR A 66 -3.70 0.05 -8.93
N PHE A 67 -4.34 0.68 -7.95
CA PHE A 67 -3.93 2.01 -7.53
C PHE A 67 -2.66 1.84 -6.68
N VAL A 68 -1.55 2.42 -7.12
CA VAL A 68 -0.20 2.07 -6.68
C VAL A 68 0.42 3.26 -5.92
N MET A 69 0.87 3.04 -4.68
CA MET A 69 1.42 4.06 -3.77
C MET A 69 2.87 3.82 -3.34
#